data_AF-A0A254SUH6-F1
#
_entry.id   AF-A0A254SUH6-F1
#
_cell.length_a   1.000
_cell.length_b   1.000
_cell.length_c   1.000
_cell.angle_alpha   90.00
_cell.angle_beta   90.00
_cell.angle_gamma   90.00
#
_symmetry.space_group_name_H-M   'P 1'
#
loop_
_entity.id
_entity.type
_entity.pdbx_description
1 polymer ?
#
loop_
_entity_poly.entity_id
_entity_poly.type
_entity_poly.pdbx_seq_one_letter_code
_entity_poly.pdbx_strand_id
1 'polypeptide(L)'
;MIVITYPGLFSGFGLVAKEVSFMMVEIKRLIVAALAAFACVGMWGCGLFDEEVTHEVHEKRHSGLVVAILDDSLALETNGRGWTDHTESCDYWENCDGGTINQGLFLVNYRNKQRPLWGDTIDGVITIIWGLAADSTVLFYDKKNNFGFWKVGKNIDVRKKMKWEDGCKLEHRYVVVMARPWKDGNVLLKDADPCPYAVLDTATGVVKKMEFTGEYSWLEGCDDITYIDGKILCVKRLADAMGAISILASDGVVDSLENTKERDFLGYPPVLYGNFMVTQVYKNGNIVTKMKSDGFDVNYPETWMKYNSFVDSTGSSISYSSDDLVITK
;
A
#
# COMPACT_ATOMS: atom_id res chain seq x y z
N MET A 1 -39.47 -95.45 42.81
CA MET A 1 -40.56 -95.10 41.89
C MET A 1 -39.96 -95.00 40.50
N ILE A 2 -40.51 -95.77 39.57
CA ILE A 2 -39.95 -96.13 38.26
C ILE A 2 -39.87 -94.88 37.37
N VAL A 3 -38.71 -94.61 36.76
CA VAL A 3 -38.62 -93.74 35.59
C VAL A 3 -37.90 -94.48 34.47
N ILE A 4 -38.61 -94.46 33.35
CA ILE A 4 -38.48 -95.25 32.13
C ILE A 4 -37.34 -94.71 31.27
N THR A 5 -36.53 -95.61 30.71
CA THR A 5 -35.63 -95.34 29.59
C THR A 5 -36.40 -95.20 28.28
N TYR A 6 -36.10 -94.17 27.49
CA TYR A 6 -36.36 -94.13 26.05
C TYR A 6 -35.03 -93.95 25.28
N PRO A 7 -34.72 -94.81 24.31
CA PRO A 7 -33.68 -94.56 23.34
C PRO A 7 -34.29 -93.91 22.08
N GLY A 8 -33.56 -92.96 21.47
CA GLY A 8 -33.78 -92.58 20.08
C GLY A 8 -34.06 -91.09 19.85
N LEU A 9 -33.05 -90.40 19.32
CA LEU A 9 -33.09 -89.57 18.10
C LEU A 9 -31.86 -88.64 18.12
N PHE A 10 -30.77 -89.07 17.50
CA PHE A 10 -29.67 -88.17 17.11
C PHE A 10 -29.35 -88.43 15.63
N SER A 11 -30.08 -87.73 14.76
CA SER A 11 -29.68 -87.53 13.37
C SER A 11 -30.36 -86.26 12.85
N GLY A 12 -29.69 -85.11 12.97
CA GLY A 12 -30.25 -83.87 12.42
C GLY A 12 -29.65 -82.55 12.90
N PHE A 13 -28.34 -82.46 13.20
CA PHE A 13 -27.71 -81.16 13.51
C PHE A 13 -26.36 -80.96 12.79
N GLY A 14 -26.21 -81.56 11.60
CA GLY A 14 -25.00 -81.40 10.78
C GLY A 14 -25.10 -80.36 9.65
N LEU A 15 -26.31 -79.93 9.27
CA LEU A 15 -26.49 -79.06 8.10
C LEU A 15 -26.60 -77.56 8.42
N VAL A 16 -27.04 -77.16 9.60
CA VAL A 16 -27.27 -75.72 9.91
C VAL A 16 -25.97 -74.97 10.20
N ALA A 17 -24.95 -75.62 10.76
CA ALA A 17 -23.68 -74.96 11.11
C ALA A 17 -22.81 -74.61 9.88
N LYS A 18 -22.98 -75.32 8.76
CA LYS A 18 -22.18 -75.11 7.54
C LYS A 18 -22.70 -73.94 6.70
N GLU A 19 -24.01 -73.72 6.68
CA GLU A 19 -24.62 -72.58 5.97
C GLU A 19 -24.40 -71.26 6.72
N VAL A 20 -24.49 -71.24 8.07
CA VAL A 20 -24.21 -70.03 8.85
C VAL A 20 -22.73 -69.61 8.74
N SER A 21 -21.80 -70.57 8.69
CA SER A 21 -20.37 -70.27 8.52
C SER A 21 -20.04 -69.73 7.13
N PHE A 22 -20.70 -70.20 6.08
CA PHE A 22 -20.52 -69.70 4.71
C PHE A 22 -21.10 -68.29 4.53
N MET A 23 -22.30 -68.04 5.06
CA MET A 23 -22.96 -66.72 5.04
C MET A 23 -22.13 -65.65 5.78
N MET A 24 -21.49 -66.00 6.90
CA MET A 24 -20.68 -65.07 7.68
C MET A 24 -19.36 -64.68 6.99
N VAL A 25 -18.83 -65.52 6.10
CA VAL A 25 -17.62 -65.23 5.29
C VAL A 25 -17.97 -64.33 4.11
N GLU A 26 -19.14 -64.54 3.48
CA GLU A 26 -19.62 -63.66 2.40
C GLU A 26 -20.00 -62.27 2.89
N ILE A 27 -20.66 -62.16 4.04
CA ILE A 27 -21.00 -60.85 4.65
C ILE A 27 -19.73 -60.07 5.00
N LYS A 28 -18.70 -60.72 5.53
CA LYS A 28 -17.41 -60.07 5.81
C LYS A 28 -16.72 -59.58 4.54
N ARG A 29 -16.76 -60.36 3.45
CA ARG A 29 -16.22 -59.94 2.14
C ARG A 29 -16.99 -58.76 1.54
N LEU A 30 -18.32 -58.76 1.66
CA LEU A 30 -19.17 -57.65 1.22
C LEU A 30 -18.92 -56.37 2.02
N ILE A 31 -18.76 -56.46 3.34
CA ILE A 31 -18.44 -55.30 4.19
C ILE A 31 -17.06 -54.73 3.85
N VAL A 32 -16.05 -55.59 3.63
CA VAL A 32 -14.70 -55.14 3.22
C VAL A 32 -14.73 -54.49 1.84
N ALA A 33 -15.47 -55.06 0.88
CA ALA A 33 -15.65 -54.47 -0.44
C ALA A 33 -16.41 -53.14 -0.38
N ALA A 34 -17.44 -53.02 0.46
CA ALA A 34 -18.18 -51.79 0.66
C ALA A 34 -17.33 -50.71 1.34
N LEU A 35 -16.53 -51.06 2.35
CA LEU A 35 -15.59 -50.13 2.99
C LEU A 35 -14.48 -49.69 2.04
N ALA A 36 -13.97 -50.58 1.20
CA ALA A 36 -13.00 -50.24 0.17
C ALA A 36 -13.61 -49.32 -0.90
N ALA A 37 -14.86 -49.58 -1.33
CA ALA A 37 -15.58 -48.71 -2.25
C ALA A 37 -15.85 -47.32 -1.63
N PHE A 38 -16.28 -47.26 -0.36
CA PHE A 38 -16.46 -45.99 0.36
C PHE A 38 -15.13 -45.25 0.60
N ALA A 39 -14.02 -45.96 0.82
CA ALA A 39 -12.71 -45.34 0.89
C ALA A 39 -12.26 -44.80 -0.48
N CYS A 40 -12.48 -45.55 -1.57
CA CYS A 40 -12.15 -45.09 -2.92
C CYS A 40 -13.01 -43.90 -3.37
N VAL A 41 -14.31 -43.89 -3.05
CA VAL A 41 -15.21 -42.76 -3.36
C VAL A 41 -15.01 -41.61 -2.39
N GLY A 42 -14.70 -41.88 -1.12
CA GLY A 42 -14.38 -40.88 -0.10
C GLY A 42 -13.04 -40.18 -0.34
N MET A 43 -12.08 -40.85 -0.98
CA MET A 43 -10.83 -40.25 -1.47
C MET A 43 -11.00 -39.45 -2.77
N TRP A 44 -12.17 -39.54 -3.42
CA TRP A 44 -12.56 -38.67 -4.53
C TRP A 44 -13.39 -37.46 -4.06
N GLY A 45 -13.72 -37.39 -2.76
CA GLY A 45 -14.29 -36.21 -2.13
C GLY A 45 -13.20 -35.19 -1.82
N CYS A 46 -13.26 -34.04 -2.50
CA CYS A 46 -12.44 -32.84 -2.28
C CYS A 46 -10.94 -32.97 -2.61
N GLY A 47 -10.56 -33.85 -3.53
CA GLY A 47 -9.23 -33.87 -4.10
C GLY A 47 -9.14 -33.09 -5.42
N LEU A 48 -8.44 -31.94 -5.40
CA LEU A 48 -7.62 -31.48 -6.53
C LEU A 48 -8.36 -31.00 -7.79
N PHE A 49 -9.47 -30.29 -7.67
CA PHE A 49 -9.81 -29.34 -8.72
C PHE A 49 -8.92 -28.13 -8.49
N ASP A 50 -8.03 -27.86 -9.45
CA ASP A 50 -7.29 -26.60 -9.51
C ASP A 50 -8.31 -25.50 -9.23
N GLU A 51 -8.14 -24.75 -8.12
CA GLU A 51 -8.98 -23.60 -7.84
C GLU A 51 -8.90 -22.71 -9.09
N GLU A 52 -9.97 -22.64 -9.88
CA GLU A 52 -9.98 -21.86 -11.11
C GLU A 52 -9.92 -20.40 -10.69
N VAL A 53 -8.70 -19.83 -10.70
CA VAL A 53 -8.50 -18.42 -10.45
C VAL A 53 -8.81 -17.65 -11.73
N THR A 54 -9.93 -16.95 -11.75
CA THR A 54 -10.25 -16.02 -12.84
C THR A 54 -9.63 -14.66 -12.55
N HIS A 55 -8.64 -14.26 -13.37
CA HIS A 55 -8.01 -12.95 -13.30
C HIS A 55 -8.73 -11.95 -14.20
N GLU A 56 -9.39 -10.95 -13.61
CA GLU A 56 -10.01 -9.84 -14.32
C GLU A 56 -9.19 -8.56 -14.13
N VAL A 57 -8.81 -7.92 -15.24
CA VAL A 57 -8.24 -6.56 -15.22
C VAL A 57 -9.35 -5.58 -15.58
N HIS A 58 -9.59 -4.60 -14.71
CA HIS A 58 -10.64 -3.62 -14.92
C HIS A 58 -10.33 -2.79 -16.18
N GLU A 59 -11.32 -2.64 -17.06
CA GLU A 59 -11.17 -1.83 -18.27
C GLU A 59 -10.86 -0.36 -17.92
N LYS A 60 -11.51 0.14 -16.87
CA LYS A 60 -11.39 1.52 -16.41
C LYS A 60 -10.18 1.68 -15.50
N ARG A 61 -9.49 2.79 -15.75
CA ARG A 61 -8.43 3.30 -14.90
C ARG A 61 -9.01 4.11 -13.74
N HIS A 62 -8.39 4.01 -12.56
CA HIS A 62 -8.72 4.84 -11.42
C HIS A 62 -8.19 6.27 -11.62
N SER A 63 -8.89 7.25 -11.03
CA SER A 63 -8.52 8.67 -11.10
C SER A 63 -7.14 8.96 -10.48
N GLY A 64 -6.55 10.08 -10.89
CA GLY A 64 -5.25 10.57 -10.43
C GLY A 64 -5.16 10.77 -8.91
N LEU A 65 -4.04 10.34 -8.30
CA LEU A 65 -3.63 10.78 -6.95
C LEU A 65 -2.38 11.64 -7.07
N VAL A 66 -2.34 12.80 -6.42
CA VAL A 66 -1.15 13.66 -6.39
C VAL A 66 -0.09 12.99 -5.52
N VAL A 67 1.05 12.65 -6.12
CA VAL A 67 2.17 11.99 -5.40
C VAL A 67 3.36 12.90 -5.18
N ALA A 68 3.48 14.00 -5.94
CA ALA A 68 4.55 14.97 -5.79
C ALA A 68 4.12 16.34 -6.35
N ILE A 69 4.60 17.43 -5.74
CA ILE A 69 4.48 18.79 -6.28
C ILE A 69 5.90 19.20 -6.70
N LEU A 70 6.08 19.57 -7.96
CA LEU A 70 7.40 19.80 -8.56
C LEU A 70 7.76 21.28 -8.56
N ASP A 71 6.82 22.13 -8.94
CA ASP A 71 6.98 23.58 -9.01
C ASP A 71 5.62 24.28 -8.98
N ASP A 72 5.59 25.61 -9.13
CA ASP A 72 4.44 26.49 -8.90
C ASP A 72 3.15 26.15 -9.65
N SER A 73 3.25 25.40 -10.74
CA SER A 73 2.11 24.95 -11.53
C SER A 73 2.13 23.47 -11.87
N LEU A 74 3.12 22.71 -11.42
CA LEU A 74 3.37 21.34 -11.89
C LEU A 74 3.32 20.33 -10.75
N ALA A 75 2.52 19.28 -10.96
CA ALA A 75 2.42 18.15 -10.04
C ALA A 75 2.54 16.83 -10.81
N LEU A 76 2.90 15.79 -10.08
CA LEU A 76 2.86 14.41 -10.54
C LEU A 76 1.62 13.73 -9.99
N GLU A 77 0.84 13.15 -10.89
CA GLU A 77 -0.32 12.32 -10.55
C GLU A 77 -0.10 10.87 -10.97
N THR A 78 -0.56 9.94 -10.14
CA THR A 78 -0.56 8.52 -10.46
C THR A 78 -1.91 8.05 -10.91
N ASN A 79 -1.93 7.12 -11.86
CA ASN A 79 -3.16 6.47 -12.30
C ASN A 79 -2.86 4.96 -12.47
N GLY A 80 -3.77 4.07 -12.08
CA GLY A 80 -3.61 2.63 -12.25
C GLY A 80 -4.89 1.94 -12.72
N ARG A 81 -4.79 0.65 -13.09
CA ARG A 81 -5.94 -0.22 -13.34
C ARG A 81 -6.18 -1.14 -12.16
N GLY A 82 -7.43 -1.29 -11.76
CA GLY A 82 -7.82 -2.33 -10.82
C GLY A 82 -7.64 -3.71 -11.44
N TRP A 83 -7.40 -4.70 -10.60
CA TRP A 83 -7.54 -6.11 -10.95
C TRP A 83 -8.24 -6.84 -9.82
N THR A 84 -8.93 -7.92 -10.16
CA THR A 84 -9.57 -8.83 -9.23
C THR A 84 -9.23 -10.27 -9.62
N ASP A 85 -8.75 -11.06 -8.68
CA ASP A 85 -8.66 -12.53 -8.79
C ASP A 85 -9.84 -13.13 -8.06
N HIS A 86 -10.65 -13.90 -8.77
CA HIS A 86 -11.74 -14.67 -8.19
C HIS A 86 -11.28 -16.11 -8.02
N THR A 87 -11.15 -16.55 -6.76
CA THR A 87 -10.86 -17.95 -6.44
C THR A 87 -12.16 -18.61 -6.00
N GLU A 88 -12.69 -19.51 -6.82
CA GLU A 88 -13.84 -20.34 -6.44
C GLU A 88 -13.38 -21.42 -5.46
N SER A 89 -13.62 -21.21 -4.17
CA SER A 89 -13.44 -22.25 -3.15
C SER A 89 -14.68 -23.14 -3.07
N CYS A 90 -14.47 -24.45 -2.86
CA CYS A 90 -15.53 -25.45 -2.63
C CYS A 90 -16.51 -25.07 -1.49
N ASP A 91 -16.10 -24.17 -0.60
CA ASP A 91 -16.89 -23.71 0.53
C ASP A 91 -17.77 -22.48 0.20
N TYR A 92 -18.31 -22.31 -1.02
CA TYR A 92 -19.31 -21.26 -1.36
C TYR A 92 -18.93 -19.79 -1.06
N TRP A 93 -17.73 -19.52 -0.55
CA TRP A 93 -17.22 -18.17 -0.32
C TRP A 93 -16.33 -17.80 -1.50
N GLU A 94 -16.83 -16.91 -2.35
CA GLU A 94 -16.00 -16.22 -3.34
C GLU A 94 -14.97 -15.38 -2.58
N ASN A 95 -13.71 -15.82 -2.60
CA ASN A 95 -12.60 -14.98 -2.16
C ASN A 95 -12.13 -14.19 -3.37
N CYS A 96 -12.44 -12.89 -3.36
CA CYS A 96 -11.98 -11.94 -4.35
C CYS A 96 -10.78 -11.19 -3.79
N ASP A 97 -9.58 -11.51 -4.28
CA ASP A 97 -8.40 -10.69 -4.02
C ASP A 97 -8.32 -9.59 -5.09
N GLY A 98 -7.81 -8.42 -4.73
CA GLY A 98 -7.70 -7.33 -5.69
C GLY A 98 -6.59 -6.36 -5.36
N GLY A 99 -6.25 -5.55 -6.36
CA GLY A 99 -5.23 -4.52 -6.21
C GLY A 99 -5.15 -3.60 -7.40
N THR A 100 -4.02 -2.90 -7.53
CA THR A 100 -3.76 -2.00 -8.65
C THR A 100 -2.55 -2.47 -9.45
N ILE A 101 -2.69 -2.50 -10.78
CA ILE A 101 -1.65 -2.83 -11.76
C ILE A 101 -1.50 -1.70 -12.78
N ASN A 102 -0.45 -1.82 -13.60
CA ASN A 102 -0.16 -0.95 -14.72
C ASN A 102 -0.08 0.51 -14.33
N GLN A 103 0.69 0.80 -13.28
CA GLN A 103 0.81 2.16 -12.74
C GLN A 103 1.33 3.11 -13.80
N GLY A 104 0.75 4.30 -13.83
CA GLY A 104 1.12 5.41 -14.68
C GLY A 104 1.50 6.62 -13.85
N LEU A 105 2.41 7.42 -14.37
CA LEU A 105 2.89 8.66 -13.78
C LEU A 105 2.72 9.77 -14.80
N PHE A 106 2.04 10.84 -14.41
CA PHE A 106 1.64 11.92 -15.31
C PHE A 106 2.06 13.27 -14.74
N LEU A 107 2.72 14.08 -15.57
CA LEU A 107 3.02 15.47 -15.28
C LEU A 107 1.85 16.34 -15.71
N VAL A 108 1.21 16.98 -14.75
CA VAL A 108 0.02 17.80 -14.99
C VAL A 108 0.25 19.25 -14.61
N ASN A 109 -0.47 20.15 -15.27
CA ASN A 109 -0.54 21.55 -14.87
C ASN A 109 -1.78 21.78 -14.00
N TYR A 110 -1.56 22.16 -12.74
CA TYR A 110 -2.66 22.35 -11.80
C TYR A 110 -3.14 23.79 -11.66
N ARG A 111 -2.56 24.73 -12.42
CA ARG A 111 -3.02 26.13 -12.50
C ARG A 111 -3.92 26.37 -13.69
N ASN A 112 -3.72 25.60 -14.76
CA ASN A 112 -4.54 25.67 -15.96
C ASN A 112 -4.78 24.23 -16.46
N LYS A 113 -6.04 23.78 -16.41
CA LYS A 113 -6.38 22.44 -16.87
C LYS A 113 -6.08 22.32 -18.36
N GLN A 114 -5.17 21.43 -18.70
CA GLN A 114 -4.77 21.12 -20.07
C GLN A 114 -4.48 19.63 -20.18
N ARG A 115 -4.11 19.12 -21.36
CA ARG A 115 -3.65 17.73 -21.45
C ARG A 115 -2.37 17.54 -20.59
N PRO A 116 -2.14 16.35 -20.01
CA PRO A 116 -0.89 16.06 -19.33
C PRO A 116 0.31 16.44 -20.22
N LEU A 117 1.28 17.11 -19.62
CA LEU A 117 2.49 17.58 -20.31
C LEU A 117 3.42 16.42 -20.64
N TRP A 118 3.37 15.38 -19.81
CA TRP A 118 4.10 14.14 -19.97
C TRP A 118 3.36 13.04 -19.22
N GLY A 119 3.55 11.80 -19.66
CA GLY A 119 2.88 10.65 -19.09
C GLY A 119 3.56 9.38 -19.55
N ASP A 120 3.71 8.47 -18.61
CA ASP A 120 4.31 7.16 -18.86
C ASP A 120 3.58 6.11 -18.03
N THR A 121 3.55 4.89 -18.54
CA THR A 121 2.89 3.74 -17.90
C THR A 121 3.81 2.55 -17.95
N ILE A 122 3.88 1.82 -16.85
CA ILE A 122 4.63 0.56 -16.81
C ILE A 122 3.69 -0.63 -16.75
N ASP A 123 4.14 -1.76 -17.27
CA ASP A 123 3.43 -3.03 -17.11
C ASP A 123 3.77 -3.65 -15.75
N GLY A 124 2.76 -4.24 -15.11
CA GLY A 124 2.93 -4.98 -13.85
C GLY A 124 2.59 -4.18 -12.60
N VAL A 125 3.13 -4.60 -11.45
CA VAL A 125 2.79 -4.05 -10.13
C VAL A 125 4.00 -3.41 -9.47
N ILE A 126 3.91 -2.09 -9.34
CA ILE A 126 4.76 -1.30 -8.45
C ILE A 126 3.88 -0.52 -7.48
N THR A 127 4.48 -0.11 -6.38
CA THR A 127 3.92 0.87 -5.45
C THR A 127 4.78 2.12 -5.51
N ILE A 128 4.16 3.26 -5.83
CA ILE A 128 4.81 4.57 -5.80
C ILE A 128 4.72 5.12 -4.37
N ILE A 129 5.87 5.49 -3.80
CA ILE A 129 5.98 6.11 -2.48
C ILE A 129 5.85 7.63 -2.64
N TRP A 130 4.90 8.21 -1.91
CA TRP A 130 4.50 9.61 -2.11
C TRP A 130 5.51 10.58 -1.50
N GLY A 131 5.50 11.82 -1.99
CA GLY A 131 6.18 12.95 -1.38
C GLY A 131 7.63 13.16 -1.80
N LEU A 132 8.26 12.21 -2.51
CA LEU A 132 9.56 12.48 -3.15
C LEU A 132 9.32 13.27 -4.44
N ALA A 133 9.85 14.49 -4.50
CA ALA A 133 9.79 15.37 -5.67
C ALA A 133 11.18 15.85 -6.13
N ALA A 134 12.25 15.23 -5.64
CA ALA A 134 13.61 15.65 -5.96
C ALA A 134 13.89 15.45 -7.45
N ASP A 135 14.23 16.52 -8.18
CA ASP A 135 14.58 16.44 -9.60
C ASP A 135 13.50 15.71 -10.45
N SER A 136 12.22 16.01 -10.19
CA SER A 136 11.06 15.42 -10.86
C SER A 136 11.02 13.89 -10.81
N THR A 137 11.49 13.32 -9.69
CA THR A 137 11.63 11.88 -9.50
C THR A 137 10.78 11.41 -8.34
N VAL A 138 10.06 10.30 -8.55
CA VAL A 138 9.35 9.56 -7.48
C VAL A 138 10.10 8.28 -7.13
N LEU A 139 9.98 7.85 -5.87
CA LEU A 139 10.45 6.56 -5.39
C LEU A 139 9.36 5.52 -5.60
N PHE A 140 9.72 4.31 -6.00
CA PHE A 140 8.79 3.18 -6.04
C PHE A 140 9.47 1.91 -5.54
N TYR A 141 8.66 0.88 -5.25
CA TYR A 141 9.14 -0.48 -5.10
C TYR A 141 8.25 -1.48 -5.84
N ASP A 142 8.83 -2.60 -6.27
CA ASP A 142 8.13 -3.70 -6.94
C ASP A 142 7.70 -4.82 -5.96
N LYS A 143 6.94 -5.80 -6.47
CA LYS A 143 6.52 -7.00 -5.70
C LYS A 143 7.68 -7.84 -5.12
N LYS A 144 8.91 -7.67 -5.62
CA LYS A 144 10.11 -8.36 -5.15
C LYS A 144 10.90 -7.51 -4.13
N ASN A 145 10.33 -6.38 -3.70
CA ASN A 145 10.93 -5.34 -2.86
C ASN A 145 12.16 -4.69 -3.49
N ASN A 146 12.32 -4.71 -4.81
CA ASN A 146 13.30 -3.86 -5.48
C ASN A 146 12.78 -2.43 -5.47
N PHE A 147 13.59 -1.49 -5.00
CA PHE A 147 13.27 -0.08 -5.16
C PHE A 147 13.91 0.49 -6.40
N GLY A 148 13.34 1.61 -6.84
CA GLY A 148 13.88 2.36 -7.95
C GLY A 148 13.30 3.76 -8.02
N PHE A 149 13.72 4.47 -9.05
CA PHE A 149 13.32 5.84 -9.30
C PHE A 149 12.62 5.98 -10.64
N TRP A 150 11.52 6.71 -10.68
CA TRP A 150 10.83 7.05 -11.92
C TRP A 150 10.89 8.57 -12.11
N LYS A 151 11.74 8.99 -13.05
CA LYS A 151 11.96 10.41 -13.37
C LYS A 151 11.21 10.77 -14.65
N VAL A 152 10.56 11.93 -14.64
CA VAL A 152 9.91 12.50 -15.84
C VAL A 152 10.88 12.52 -17.03
N GLY A 153 10.43 11.97 -18.16
CA GLY A 153 11.20 11.93 -19.40
C GLY A 153 12.35 10.92 -19.42
N LYS A 154 12.47 10.05 -18.41
CA LYS A 154 13.44 8.95 -18.37
C LYS A 154 12.76 7.61 -18.15
N ASN A 155 13.43 6.55 -18.60
CA ASN A 155 13.03 5.19 -18.27
C ASN A 155 13.14 4.95 -16.76
N ILE A 156 12.30 4.06 -16.25
CA ILE A 156 12.33 3.61 -14.87
C ILE A 156 13.70 3.00 -14.51
N ASP A 157 14.27 3.45 -13.39
CA ASP A 157 15.57 3.00 -12.88
C ASP A 157 15.37 2.07 -11.70
N VAL A 158 15.25 0.76 -11.97
CA VAL A 158 15.19 -0.28 -10.93
C VAL A 158 16.60 -0.52 -10.40
N ARG A 159 16.80 -0.34 -9.09
CA ARG A 159 18.13 -0.42 -8.47
C ARG A 159 18.33 -1.74 -7.74
N LYS A 160 18.02 -1.76 -6.45
CA LYS A 160 18.37 -2.86 -5.54
C LYS A 160 17.17 -3.27 -4.73
N LYS A 161 17.27 -4.42 -4.07
CA LYS A 161 16.30 -4.84 -3.05
C LYS A 161 16.43 -3.97 -1.80
N MET A 162 15.31 -3.45 -1.29
CA MET A 162 15.28 -2.80 0.02
C MET A 162 15.59 -3.85 1.10
N LYS A 163 16.60 -3.57 1.91
CA LYS A 163 17.02 -4.39 3.05
C LYS A 163 16.71 -3.64 4.32
N TRP A 164 15.64 -4.03 4.97
CA TRP A 164 15.17 -3.42 6.20
C TRP A 164 15.97 -3.96 7.40
N GLU A 165 16.56 -3.04 8.16
CA GLU A 165 17.29 -3.30 9.40
C GLU A 165 16.56 -2.67 10.60
N ASP A 166 17.05 -2.93 11.82
CA ASP A 166 16.56 -2.32 13.07
C ASP A 166 15.06 -2.51 13.36
N GLY A 167 14.45 -3.51 12.74
CA GLY A 167 13.04 -3.86 12.94
C GLY A 167 12.05 -2.98 12.17
N CYS A 168 12.50 -1.97 11.42
CA CYS A 168 11.64 -1.16 10.54
C CYS A 168 11.08 -2.01 9.39
N LYS A 169 9.86 -1.74 8.93
CA LYS A 169 9.21 -2.50 7.85
C LYS A 169 8.20 -1.66 7.06
N LEU A 170 7.78 -2.22 5.93
CA LEU A 170 6.68 -1.73 5.06
C LEU A 170 5.36 -2.49 5.32
N GLU A 171 5.19 -3.16 6.47
CA GLU A 171 4.20 -4.25 6.64
C GLU A 171 2.77 -3.80 6.99
N HIS A 172 2.48 -2.51 7.17
CA HIS A 172 1.13 -2.07 7.53
C HIS A 172 0.31 -1.59 6.32
N ARG A 173 -0.74 -2.35 5.99
CA ARG A 173 -1.71 -2.04 4.90
C ARG A 173 -2.41 -0.67 5.03
N TYR A 174 -2.34 -0.04 6.20
CA TYR A 174 -3.03 1.22 6.52
C TYR A 174 -2.09 2.42 6.66
N VAL A 175 -0.77 2.22 6.59
CA VAL A 175 0.20 3.30 6.78
C VAL A 175 0.82 3.64 5.42
N VAL A 176 0.57 4.87 4.97
CA VAL A 176 1.16 5.39 3.74
C VAL A 176 2.56 5.89 4.08
N VAL A 177 3.58 5.06 3.81
CA VAL A 177 4.96 5.50 3.88
C VAL A 177 5.16 6.67 2.92
N MET A 178 5.78 7.73 3.41
CA MET A 178 6.11 8.90 2.60
C MET A 178 7.62 9.06 2.50
N ALA A 179 8.08 9.54 1.34
CA ALA A 179 9.48 9.76 1.04
C ALA A 179 9.82 11.26 1.01
N ARG A 180 11.03 11.60 1.45
CA ARG A 180 11.60 12.95 1.42
C ARG A 180 13.03 12.89 0.90
N PRO A 181 13.52 13.94 0.23
CA PRO A 181 14.94 14.06 -0.04
C PRO A 181 15.74 14.00 1.27
N TRP A 182 16.90 13.35 1.24
CA TRP A 182 17.83 13.31 2.37
C TRP A 182 19.27 13.57 1.93
N LYS A 183 20.17 13.69 2.91
CA LYS A 183 21.62 13.92 2.70
C LYS A 183 22.21 12.86 1.77
N ASP A 184 23.23 13.25 1.02
CA ASP A 184 24.03 12.36 0.16
C ASP A 184 23.24 11.60 -0.91
N GLY A 185 22.08 12.14 -1.32
CA GLY A 185 21.20 11.49 -2.29
C GLY A 185 20.43 10.29 -1.71
N ASN A 186 20.38 10.17 -0.39
CA ASN A 186 19.54 9.20 0.31
C ASN A 186 18.09 9.66 0.35
N VAL A 187 17.21 8.75 0.79
CA VAL A 187 15.78 9.06 0.95
C VAL A 187 15.38 8.84 2.41
N LEU A 188 14.73 9.84 3.00
CA LEU A 188 14.11 9.72 4.31
C LEU A 188 12.69 9.18 4.12
N LEU A 189 12.37 8.09 4.80
CA LEU A 189 11.07 7.43 4.82
C LEU A 189 10.39 7.75 6.15
N LYS A 190 9.19 8.32 6.07
CA LYS A 190 8.33 8.61 7.21
C LYS A 190 7.27 7.51 7.36
N ASP A 191 6.95 7.18 8.60
CA ASP A 191 5.94 6.18 8.98
C ASP A 191 6.28 4.75 8.53
N ALA A 192 7.57 4.39 8.58
CA ALA A 192 8.08 3.05 8.28
C ALA A 192 7.98 2.12 9.50
N ASP A 193 6.75 1.72 9.84
CA ASP A 193 6.40 0.98 11.06
C ASP A 193 7.40 -0.13 11.48
N PRO A 194 7.81 -0.21 12.76
CA PRO A 194 7.46 0.65 13.90
C PRO A 194 8.32 1.92 13.99
N CYS A 195 9.08 2.24 12.95
CA CYS A 195 9.99 3.38 12.94
C CYS A 195 9.27 4.64 12.44
N PRO A 196 9.19 5.72 13.24
CA PRO A 196 8.63 6.98 12.77
C PRO A 196 9.39 7.52 11.55
N TYR A 197 10.71 7.33 11.55
CA TYR A 197 11.60 7.66 10.44
C TYR A 197 12.64 6.58 10.21
N ALA A 198 12.95 6.35 8.94
CA ALA A 198 14.04 5.49 8.49
C ALA A 198 14.75 6.13 7.29
N VAL A 199 16.04 5.87 7.12
CA VAL A 199 16.82 6.36 5.98
C VAL A 199 17.14 5.18 5.06
N LEU A 200 16.70 5.31 3.80
CA LEU A 200 17.12 4.44 2.71
C LEU A 200 18.42 4.97 2.11
N ASP A 201 19.50 4.21 2.29
CA ASP A 201 20.74 4.39 1.55
C ASP A 201 20.50 3.91 0.11
N THR A 202 20.52 4.86 -0.83
CA THR A 202 20.16 4.58 -2.23
C THR A 202 21.26 3.85 -3.01
N ALA A 203 22.49 3.83 -2.48
CA ALA A 203 23.62 3.12 -3.06
C ALA A 203 23.66 1.65 -2.63
N THR A 204 23.34 1.36 -1.37
CA THR A 204 23.37 0.00 -0.81
C THR A 204 22.01 -0.70 -0.81
N GLY A 205 20.92 0.08 -0.76
CA GLY A 205 19.56 -0.40 -0.58
C GLY A 205 19.20 -0.75 0.86
N VAL A 206 20.06 -0.42 1.82
CA VAL A 206 19.83 -0.67 3.24
C VAL A 206 18.93 0.44 3.79
N VAL A 207 17.92 0.05 4.56
CA VAL A 207 17.00 0.95 5.25
C VAL A 207 17.23 0.80 6.75
N LYS A 208 17.66 1.89 7.40
CA LYS A 208 17.97 1.92 8.83
C LYS A 208 17.07 2.88 9.57
N LYS A 209 16.77 2.57 10.83
CA LYS A 209 16.03 3.49 11.69
C LYS A 209 16.82 4.78 11.86
N MET A 210 16.14 5.92 11.77
CA MET A 210 16.73 7.20 12.15
C MET A 210 16.56 7.40 13.65
N GLU A 211 17.68 7.46 14.39
CA GLU A 211 17.67 7.76 15.81
C GLU A 211 17.82 9.27 16.05
N PHE A 212 16.92 9.85 16.82
CA PHE A 212 16.98 11.26 17.23
C PHE A 212 17.94 11.44 18.42
N THR A 213 19.22 11.20 18.16
CA THR A 213 20.29 11.34 19.15
C THR A 213 21.44 12.16 18.58
N GLY A 214 22.32 12.68 19.45
CA GLY A 214 23.48 13.47 19.04
C GLY A 214 23.09 14.70 18.20
N GLU A 215 23.63 14.82 16.99
CA GLU A 215 23.33 15.93 16.08
C GLU A 215 21.87 15.98 15.60
N TYR A 216 21.11 14.90 15.76
CA TYR A 216 19.71 14.79 15.33
C TYR A 216 18.72 14.89 16.49
N SER A 217 19.16 15.11 17.73
CA SER A 217 18.25 15.16 18.89
C SER A 217 17.21 16.28 18.78
N TRP A 218 17.56 17.39 18.12
CA TRP A 218 16.64 18.53 17.93
C TRP A 218 15.49 18.23 16.96
N LEU A 219 15.56 17.13 16.20
CA LEU A 219 14.48 16.68 15.31
C LEU A 219 13.37 15.93 16.07
N GLU A 220 13.58 15.65 17.36
CA GLU A 220 12.57 15.01 18.18
C GLU A 220 11.32 15.90 18.31
N GLY A 221 10.16 15.33 17.99
CA GLY A 221 8.88 16.03 18.00
C GLY A 221 8.63 16.94 16.80
N CYS A 222 9.37 16.78 15.70
CA CYS A 222 8.99 17.32 14.39
C CYS A 222 7.77 16.57 13.83
N ASP A 223 6.85 17.31 13.21
CA ASP A 223 5.69 16.73 12.51
C ASP A 223 6.11 16.09 11.18
N ASP A 224 7.05 16.72 10.48
CA ASP A 224 7.67 16.23 9.25
C ASP A 224 9.10 16.78 9.11
N ILE A 225 9.96 16.11 8.36
CA ILE A 225 11.39 16.44 8.21
C ILE A 225 11.76 16.33 6.73
N THR A 226 12.59 17.25 6.23
CA THR A 226 13.11 17.19 4.86
C THR A 226 14.52 17.76 4.76
N TYR A 227 15.17 17.55 3.62
CA TYR A 227 16.47 18.12 3.30
C TYR A 227 16.37 19.01 2.06
N ILE A 228 16.62 20.32 2.21
CA ILE A 228 16.48 21.33 1.16
C ILE A 228 17.76 22.19 1.14
N ASP A 229 18.36 22.33 -0.04
CA ASP A 229 19.53 23.17 -0.31
C ASP A 229 20.66 23.07 0.73
N GLY A 230 21.01 21.84 1.10
CA GLY A 230 22.10 21.59 2.04
C GLY A 230 21.70 21.56 3.51
N LYS A 231 20.46 21.92 3.86
CA LYS A 231 19.97 22.02 5.24
C LYS A 231 18.91 20.99 5.56
N ILE A 232 18.96 20.43 6.77
CA ILE A 232 17.84 19.68 7.34
C ILE A 232 16.85 20.69 7.90
N LEU A 233 15.60 20.55 7.49
CA LEU A 233 14.50 21.35 7.98
C LEU A 233 13.48 20.44 8.69
N CYS A 234 13.02 20.91 9.84
CA CYS A 234 11.94 20.34 10.60
C CYS A 234 10.71 21.23 10.42
N VAL A 235 9.56 20.64 10.14
CA VAL A 235 8.28 21.34 10.25
C VAL A 235 7.62 20.91 11.54
N LYS A 236 7.16 21.89 12.31
CA LYS A 236 6.51 21.64 13.59
C LYS A 236 5.44 22.68 13.87
N ARG A 237 4.31 22.24 14.41
CA ARG A 237 3.33 23.13 15.01
C ARG A 237 3.81 23.61 16.38
N LEU A 238 3.93 24.92 16.57
CA LEU A 238 4.26 25.54 17.85
C LEU A 238 2.96 25.93 18.58
N ALA A 239 2.83 25.53 19.85
CA ALA A 239 1.66 25.67 20.73
C ALA A 239 0.53 24.63 20.49
N ASP A 240 -0.64 24.86 21.10
CA ASP A 240 -1.84 24.01 21.08
C ASP A 240 -2.23 23.56 19.66
N ALA A 241 -3.16 22.62 19.52
CA ALA A 241 -3.54 22.02 18.22
C ALA A 241 -3.82 23.04 17.10
N MET A 242 -4.15 24.29 17.40
CA MET A 242 -4.40 25.35 16.40
C MET A 242 -3.26 26.40 16.34
N GLY A 243 -2.04 26.04 16.74
CA GLY A 243 -0.89 26.93 16.77
C GLY A 243 -0.27 27.21 15.40
N ALA A 244 0.69 28.14 15.37
CA ALA A 244 1.49 28.49 14.20
C ALA A 244 2.29 27.26 13.72
N ILE A 245 2.57 27.21 12.42
CA ILE A 245 3.40 26.16 11.83
C ILE A 245 4.76 26.76 11.51
N SER A 246 5.81 26.22 12.13
CA SER A 246 7.16 26.75 12.00
C SER A 246 8.07 25.81 11.22
N ILE A 247 8.99 26.41 10.49
CA ILE A 247 10.17 25.75 9.94
C ILE A 247 11.30 25.97 10.94
N LEU A 248 11.93 24.87 11.36
CA LEU A 248 13.07 24.88 12.26
C LEU A 248 14.29 24.32 11.54
N ALA A 249 15.44 24.94 11.80
CA ALA A 249 16.76 24.42 11.52
C ALA A 249 17.50 24.16 12.85
N SER A 250 18.72 23.65 12.77
CA SER A 250 19.50 23.29 13.97
C SER A 250 19.79 24.49 14.90
N ASP A 251 19.76 25.72 14.37
CA ASP A 251 20.00 26.97 15.10
C ASP A 251 18.72 27.64 15.61
N GLY A 252 17.53 27.09 15.32
CA GLY A 252 16.25 27.55 15.84
C GLY A 252 15.16 27.69 14.79
N VAL A 253 14.19 28.56 15.07
CA VAL A 253 13.10 28.87 14.14
C VAL A 253 13.64 29.68 12.98
N VAL A 254 13.42 29.19 11.76
CA VAL A 254 13.77 29.86 10.51
C VAL A 254 12.65 30.81 10.10
N ASP A 255 11.42 30.31 10.10
CA ASP A 255 10.22 31.06 9.70
C ASP A 255 8.96 30.40 10.28
N SER A 256 7.84 31.13 10.30
CA SER A 256 6.56 30.67 10.83
C SER A 256 5.37 31.15 10.00
N LEU A 257 4.41 30.25 9.77
CA LEU A 257 3.08 30.59 9.32
C LEU A 257 2.16 30.73 10.52
N GLU A 258 1.77 31.97 10.79
CA GLU A 258 0.80 32.27 11.84
C GLU A 258 -0.59 31.71 11.52
N ASN A 259 -1.29 31.25 12.55
CA ASN A 259 -2.70 30.92 12.43
C ASN A 259 -3.52 32.22 12.40
N THR A 260 -4.19 32.50 11.29
CA THR A 260 -5.08 33.66 11.13
C THR A 260 -6.52 33.21 10.91
N LYS A 261 -7.47 34.15 10.94
CA LYS A 261 -8.89 33.82 10.66
C LYS A 261 -9.09 33.21 9.28
N GLU A 262 -8.23 33.56 8.33
CA GLU A 262 -8.24 33.06 6.96
C GLU A 262 -7.53 31.70 6.83
N ARG A 263 -6.65 31.36 7.78
CA ARG A 263 -5.81 30.16 7.82
C ARG A 263 -6.01 29.36 9.11
N ASP A 264 -7.27 29.15 9.47
CA ASP A 264 -7.69 28.41 10.66
C ASP A 264 -7.27 26.93 10.60
N PHE A 265 -6.07 26.61 11.08
CA PHE A 265 -5.49 25.27 10.95
C PHE A 265 -6.23 24.24 11.81
N LEU A 266 -6.56 23.09 11.21
CA LEU A 266 -7.37 22.03 11.85
C LEU A 266 -6.59 21.08 12.78
N GLY A 267 -5.37 21.46 13.19
CA GLY A 267 -4.51 20.67 14.07
C GLY A 267 -3.97 19.36 13.53
N TYR A 268 -4.28 19.02 12.28
CA TYR A 268 -3.57 17.95 11.58
C TYR A 268 -2.10 18.33 11.37
N PRO A 269 -1.17 17.36 11.50
CA PRO A 269 0.22 17.59 11.17
C PRO A 269 0.38 18.03 9.72
N PRO A 270 1.21 19.05 9.43
CA PRO A 270 1.58 19.38 8.05
C PRO A 270 2.27 18.18 7.38
N VAL A 271 2.03 18.02 6.08
CA VAL A 271 2.61 16.93 5.28
C VAL A 271 3.46 17.52 4.18
N LEU A 272 4.69 17.03 4.04
CA LEU A 272 5.60 17.50 3.00
C LEU A 272 5.45 16.71 1.68
N TYR A 273 5.56 17.43 0.58
CA TYR A 273 5.63 16.94 -0.80
C TYR A 273 6.85 17.59 -1.46
N GLY A 274 8.04 17.04 -1.20
CA GLY A 274 9.31 17.64 -1.58
C GLY A 274 9.55 18.97 -0.86
N ASN A 275 9.63 20.06 -1.63
CA ASN A 275 9.81 21.42 -1.11
C ASN A 275 8.48 22.12 -0.82
N PHE A 276 7.37 21.40 -0.84
CA PHE A 276 6.04 21.94 -0.57
C PHE A 276 5.49 21.36 0.71
N MET A 277 4.78 22.18 1.46
CA MET A 277 4.02 21.79 2.65
C MET A 277 2.54 21.88 2.35
N VAL A 278 1.82 20.81 2.67
CA VAL A 278 0.36 20.72 2.59
C VAL A 278 -0.19 20.76 4.01
N THR A 279 -1.11 21.69 4.28
CA THR A 279 -1.69 21.88 5.62
C THR A 279 -3.19 22.02 5.54
N GLN A 280 -3.93 21.34 6.41
CA GLN A 280 -5.38 21.42 6.44
C GLN A 280 -5.87 22.69 7.14
N VAL A 281 -6.72 23.44 6.45
CA VAL A 281 -7.39 24.65 6.93
C VAL A 281 -8.89 24.42 6.98
N TYR A 282 -9.52 24.87 8.05
CA TYR A 282 -10.95 24.75 8.26
C TYR A 282 -11.73 25.41 7.13
N LYS A 283 -12.75 24.71 6.61
CA LYS A 283 -13.63 25.11 5.49
C LYS A 283 -12.98 25.31 4.11
N ASN A 284 -11.67 25.56 4.04
CA ASN A 284 -10.99 25.93 2.80
C ASN A 284 -10.25 24.77 2.12
N GLY A 285 -10.04 23.65 2.81
CA GLY A 285 -9.30 22.49 2.29
C GLY A 285 -7.84 22.52 2.72
N ASN A 286 -6.93 22.01 1.91
CA ASN A 286 -5.51 22.04 2.22
C ASN A 286 -4.83 23.22 1.54
N ILE A 287 -4.14 24.07 2.28
CA ILE A 287 -3.25 25.09 1.72
C ILE A 287 -1.92 24.43 1.34
N VAL A 288 -1.39 24.78 0.17
CA VAL A 288 -0.05 24.39 -0.28
C VAL A 288 0.87 25.59 -0.14
N THR A 289 1.97 25.41 0.58
CA THR A 289 2.99 26.46 0.78
C THR A 289 4.33 25.95 0.28
N LYS A 290 5.06 26.77 -0.49
CA LYS A 290 6.42 26.45 -0.93
C LYS A 290 7.43 26.81 0.17
N MET A 291 8.36 25.89 0.43
CA MET A 291 9.42 26.03 1.41
C MET A 291 10.77 26.19 0.70
N LYS A 292 11.64 26.96 1.34
CA LYS A 292 13.06 27.15 1.00
C LYS A 292 13.91 26.91 2.24
N SER A 293 15.22 26.84 2.06
CA SER A 293 16.18 26.69 3.15
C SER A 293 16.30 27.91 4.09
N ASP A 294 15.66 29.02 3.72
CA ASP A 294 15.60 30.29 4.47
C ASP A 294 14.18 30.68 4.91
N GLY A 295 13.17 29.83 4.69
CA GLY A 295 11.80 30.07 5.18
C GLY A 295 10.71 29.67 4.18
N PHE A 296 9.50 30.21 4.39
CA PHE A 296 8.40 30.06 3.45
C PHE A 296 8.56 31.05 2.29
N ASP A 297 8.25 30.62 1.06
CA ASP A 297 8.30 31.51 -0.09
C ASP A 297 7.09 32.44 -0.12
N VAL A 298 7.25 33.67 0.37
CA VAL A 298 6.19 34.68 0.40
C VAL A 298 5.68 35.09 -0.99
N ASN A 299 6.46 34.84 -2.04
CA ASN A 299 6.06 35.13 -3.41
C ASN A 299 5.31 33.96 -4.08
N TYR A 300 5.20 32.82 -3.38
CA TYR A 300 4.46 31.68 -3.89
C TYR A 300 2.97 32.02 -3.96
N PRO A 301 2.30 31.84 -5.13
CA PRO A 301 0.89 32.18 -5.23
C PRO A 301 0.07 31.25 -4.36
N GLU A 302 -0.91 31.81 -3.66
CA GLU A 302 -1.83 31.03 -2.84
C GLU A 302 -2.42 29.87 -3.65
N THR A 303 -2.32 28.67 -3.08
CA THR A 303 -2.64 27.42 -3.76
C THR A 303 -3.36 26.53 -2.79
N TRP A 304 -4.47 25.98 -3.24
CA TRP A 304 -5.30 25.12 -2.42
C TRP A 304 -5.44 23.77 -3.10
N MET A 305 -5.51 22.72 -2.30
CA MET A 305 -5.74 21.35 -2.71
C MET A 305 -6.91 20.79 -1.91
N LYS A 306 -7.93 20.28 -2.59
CA LYS A 306 -9.09 19.61 -2.00
C LYS A 306 -9.14 18.20 -2.53
N TYR A 307 -8.92 17.22 -1.65
CA TYR A 307 -8.77 15.82 -2.03
C TYR A 307 -7.61 15.68 -3.04
N ASN A 308 -7.89 15.39 -4.31
CA ASN A 308 -6.92 15.29 -5.41
C ASN A 308 -7.18 16.36 -6.48
N SER A 309 -7.66 17.53 -6.10
CA SER A 309 -7.96 18.61 -7.02
C SER A 309 -7.37 19.91 -6.51
N PHE A 310 -6.74 20.66 -7.40
CA PHE A 310 -6.23 21.98 -7.06
C PHE A 310 -7.34 23.01 -7.26
N VAL A 311 -7.39 24.02 -6.42
CA VAL A 311 -8.34 25.14 -6.57
C VAL A 311 -7.55 26.34 -7.06
N ASP A 312 -7.96 26.88 -8.20
CA ASP A 312 -7.35 28.07 -8.77
C ASP A 312 -7.76 29.36 -8.02
N SER A 313 -7.19 30.50 -8.43
CA SER A 313 -7.47 31.79 -7.81
C SER A 313 -8.92 32.26 -7.97
N THR A 314 -9.71 31.64 -8.85
CA THR A 314 -11.14 31.93 -9.03
C THR A 314 -12.05 31.05 -8.17
N GLY A 315 -11.48 30.08 -7.46
CA GLY A 315 -12.23 29.08 -6.70
C GLY A 315 -12.64 27.86 -7.54
N SER A 316 -12.19 27.78 -8.80
CA SER A 316 -12.52 26.66 -9.69
C SER A 316 -11.61 25.47 -9.40
N SER A 317 -12.21 24.29 -9.30
CA SER A 317 -11.47 23.03 -9.07
C SER A 317 -10.90 22.50 -10.38
N ILE A 318 -9.58 22.35 -10.42
CA ILE A 318 -8.81 21.70 -11.49
C ILE A 318 -8.50 20.27 -11.03
N SER A 319 -9.07 19.31 -11.74
CA SER A 319 -8.87 17.88 -11.48
C SER A 319 -8.71 17.11 -12.79
N TYR A 320 -7.97 16.01 -12.72
CA TYR A 320 -7.73 15.13 -13.84
C TYR A 320 -8.47 13.81 -13.60
N SER A 321 -9.46 13.54 -14.45
CA SER A 321 -10.10 12.22 -14.51
C SER A 321 -9.13 11.19 -15.09
N SER A 322 -9.45 9.90 -14.95
CA SER A 322 -8.64 8.87 -15.57
C SER A 322 -8.55 9.02 -17.09
N ASP A 323 -9.60 9.52 -17.75
CA ASP A 323 -9.64 9.82 -19.17
C ASP A 323 -8.75 11.02 -19.55
N ASP A 324 -8.65 12.03 -18.67
CA ASP A 324 -7.71 13.16 -18.87
C ASP A 324 -6.25 12.68 -18.84
N LEU A 325 -5.97 11.60 -18.10
CA LEU A 325 -4.63 11.05 -17.86
C LEU A 325 -4.23 9.97 -18.88
N VAL A 326 -4.95 9.79 -19.98
CA VAL A 326 -4.51 8.87 -21.04
C VAL A 326 -3.78 9.69 -22.12
N ILE A 327 -2.44 9.61 -22.12
CA ILE A 327 -1.67 10.04 -23.29
C ILE A 327 -1.73 8.90 -24.31
N THR A 328 -2.62 9.05 -25.30
CA THR A 328 -2.56 8.24 -26.51
C THR A 328 -1.23 8.56 -27.19
N LYS A 329 -0.33 7.56 -27.28
CA LYS A 329 0.91 7.64 -28.08
C LYS A 329 0.58 7.73 -29.56
#